data_AF-A0A817RVS9-F1
#
_entry.id   AF-A0A817RVS9-F1
#
_cell.length_a   1.000
_cell.length_b   1.000
_cell.length_c   1.000
_cell.angle_alpha   90.00
_cell.angle_beta   90.00
_cell.angle_gamma   90.00
#
_symmetry.space_group_name_H-M   'P 1'
#
loop_
_entity.id
_entity.type
_entity.pdbx_description
1 polymer ?
#
loop_
_entity_poly.entity_id
_entity_poly.type
_entity_poly.pdbx_seq_one_letter_code
_entity_poly.pdbx_strand_id
1 'polypeptide(L)'
;MIRRRMNKTRFVGDYIEWILPTDKADFQAHQYWKKLEAYGRDPKFYKLIDYIKRNYIEKDLQHIEDINTVKKYFEIAINKRDPVYLLQAYTAETGFYSALNVHLTQLRLENLTDNENLSRAYYIGIIARHPKFETFSYTGKAFRGMMITNNDLKQYEIGARILTKTFSSSSKQLNIALRFLSDNPHDDNRLSTICIYEVRNPRTALDIQHISLFQYEEEVLILPYSAFKIIDIQMHKDKSPNVEIKLKECEPW
;
A
#
# COMPACT_ATOMS: atom_id res chain seq x y z
N MET A 1 -11.81 14.78 -26.20
CA MET A 1 -10.70 13.97 -25.66
C MET A 1 -10.39 14.51 -24.26
N ILE A 2 -10.95 13.91 -23.22
CA ILE A 2 -10.76 14.37 -21.84
C ILE A 2 -9.33 14.01 -21.43
N ARG A 3 -8.45 15.01 -21.24
CA ARG A 3 -7.16 14.81 -20.58
C ARG A 3 -7.46 14.39 -19.13
N ARG A 4 -7.56 13.08 -18.88
CA ARG A 4 -7.64 12.54 -17.51
C ARG A 4 -6.30 12.86 -16.84
N ARG A 5 -6.36 13.63 -15.76
CA ARG A 5 -5.19 14.05 -14.99
C ARG A 5 -4.63 12.81 -14.30
N MET A 6 -3.38 12.45 -14.58
CA MET A 6 -2.70 11.42 -13.80
C MET A 6 -2.42 12.01 -12.41
N ASN A 7 -2.85 11.33 -11.36
CA ASN A 7 -2.44 11.69 -10.01
C ASN A 7 -1.00 11.23 -9.80
N LYS A 8 -0.06 12.16 -9.94
CA LYS A 8 1.39 11.90 -10.05
C LYS A 8 2.00 11.20 -8.83
N THR A 9 1.30 11.12 -7.70
CA THR A 9 1.84 10.58 -6.44
C THR A 9 1.37 9.15 -6.12
N ARG A 10 0.49 8.54 -6.92
CA ARG A 10 -0.09 7.23 -6.57
C ARG A 10 0.94 6.11 -6.50
N PHE A 11 1.86 6.06 -7.46
CA PHE A 11 2.96 5.08 -7.45
C PHE A 11 4.30 5.75 -7.10
N VAL A 12 4.29 6.77 -6.24
CA VAL A 12 5.50 7.34 -5.64
C VAL A 12 5.28 7.53 -4.14
N GLY A 13 6.14 6.91 -3.34
CA GLY A 13 6.22 7.15 -1.90
C GLY A 13 7.17 8.31 -1.58
N ASP A 14 6.75 9.19 -0.67
CA ASP A 14 7.58 10.28 -0.14
C ASP A 14 8.16 10.02 1.26
N TYR A 15 7.90 8.84 1.80
CA TYR A 15 8.31 8.39 3.12
C TYR A 15 8.79 6.94 3.05
N ILE A 16 9.49 6.50 4.09
CA ILE A 16 9.95 5.10 4.17
C ILE A 16 8.75 4.19 4.41
N GLU A 17 8.36 3.46 3.38
CA GLU A 17 7.24 2.49 3.42
C GLU A 17 7.63 1.15 4.04
N TRP A 18 8.92 0.97 4.31
CA TRP A 18 9.50 -0.25 4.82
C TRP A 18 9.88 -0.10 6.30
N ILE A 19 9.76 -1.19 7.05
CA ILE A 19 10.49 -1.31 8.30
C ILE A 19 11.98 -1.42 7.97
N LEU A 20 12.82 -0.87 8.85
CA LEU A 20 14.27 -1.12 8.83
C LEU A 20 14.54 -2.62 8.66
N PRO A 21 15.56 -2.99 7.87
CA PRO A 21 15.90 -4.38 7.67
C PRO A 21 16.03 -5.17 8.96
N THR A 22 15.47 -6.37 8.95
CA THR A 22 15.52 -7.28 10.10
C THR A 22 15.41 -8.72 9.66
N ASP A 23 16.22 -9.60 10.26
CA ASP A 23 16.17 -11.04 10.00
C ASP A 23 14.86 -11.70 10.42
N LYS A 24 13.99 -10.98 11.15
CA LYS A 24 12.70 -11.46 11.63
C LYS A 24 11.51 -10.91 10.85
N ALA A 25 11.73 -10.26 9.71
CA ALA A 25 10.67 -9.57 8.96
C ALA A 25 9.53 -10.53 8.55
N ASP A 26 9.90 -11.72 8.13
CA ASP A 26 9.01 -12.82 7.80
C ASP A 26 8.18 -13.29 9.03
N PHE A 27 8.84 -13.46 10.19
CA PHE A 27 8.15 -13.89 11.42
C PHE A 27 7.18 -12.80 11.89
N GLN A 28 7.59 -11.54 11.82
CA GLN A 28 6.75 -10.38 12.14
C GLN A 28 5.54 -10.29 11.21
N ALA A 29 5.74 -10.46 9.89
CA ALA A 29 4.66 -10.50 8.92
C ALA A 29 3.60 -11.53 9.34
N HIS A 30 4.01 -12.75 9.68
CA HIS A 30 3.09 -13.80 10.13
C HIS A 30 2.30 -13.40 11.37
N GLN A 31 2.97 -12.87 12.40
CA GLN A 31 2.29 -12.45 13.63
C GLN A 31 1.26 -11.35 13.36
N TYR A 32 1.59 -10.36 12.54
CA TYR A 32 0.66 -9.30 12.15
C TYR A 32 -0.52 -9.84 11.35
N TRP A 33 -0.24 -10.70 10.38
CA TRP A 33 -1.25 -11.31 9.53
C TRP A 33 -2.22 -12.22 10.29
N LYS A 34 -1.75 -12.87 11.37
CA LYS A 34 -2.58 -13.64 12.29
C LYS A 34 -3.48 -12.73 13.13
N LYS A 35 -2.96 -11.59 13.62
CA LYS A 35 -3.77 -10.60 14.36
C LYS A 35 -4.90 -10.01 13.50
N LEU A 36 -4.60 -9.71 12.24
CA LEU A 36 -5.55 -9.12 11.30
C LEU A 36 -6.64 -10.09 10.82
N GLU A 37 -6.44 -11.41 10.97
CA GLU A 37 -7.38 -12.44 10.53
C GLU A 37 -8.77 -12.31 11.16
N ALA A 38 -8.82 -11.93 12.43
CA ALA A 38 -10.07 -11.75 13.16
C ALA A 38 -10.97 -10.67 12.56
N TYR A 39 -10.39 -9.64 11.92
CA TYR A 39 -11.14 -8.47 11.44
C TYR A 39 -11.76 -8.69 10.06
N GLY A 40 -11.05 -9.31 9.12
CA GLY A 40 -11.59 -9.48 7.77
C GLY A 40 -12.57 -10.65 7.62
N ARG A 41 -12.54 -11.63 8.53
CA ARG A 41 -13.50 -12.76 8.53
C ARG A 41 -14.74 -12.52 9.38
N ASP A 42 -14.88 -11.34 10.00
CA ASP A 42 -16.06 -11.02 10.79
C ASP A 42 -17.31 -10.95 9.89
N PRO A 43 -18.36 -11.78 10.11
CA PRO A 43 -19.61 -11.71 9.35
C PRO A 43 -20.35 -10.37 9.53
N LYS A 44 -19.95 -9.57 10.52
CA LYS A 44 -20.43 -8.21 10.80
C LYS A 44 -19.40 -7.15 10.44
N PHE A 45 -18.50 -7.39 9.47
CA PHE A 45 -17.49 -6.42 9.01
C PHE A 45 -18.07 -5.04 8.69
N TYR A 46 -19.33 -4.93 8.25
CA TYR A 46 -19.98 -3.63 8.01
C TYR A 46 -20.07 -2.74 9.27
N LYS A 47 -20.10 -3.34 10.48
CA LYS A 47 -19.97 -2.61 11.74
C LYS A 47 -18.56 -2.10 11.97
N LEU A 48 -17.55 -2.86 11.56
CA LEU A 48 -16.15 -2.40 11.57
C LEU A 48 -15.97 -1.24 10.58
N ILE A 49 -16.60 -1.30 9.41
CA ILE A 49 -16.58 -0.19 8.44
C ILE A 49 -17.24 1.07 9.04
N ASP A 50 -18.40 0.95 9.66
CA ASP A 50 -19.06 2.06 10.35
C ASP A 50 -18.19 2.61 11.50
N TYR A 51 -17.52 1.74 12.24
CA TYR A 51 -16.55 2.14 13.26
C TYR A 51 -15.38 2.94 12.68
N ILE A 52 -14.78 2.47 11.57
CA ILE A 52 -13.71 3.20 10.86
C ILE A 52 -14.22 4.56 10.40
N LYS A 53 -15.42 4.61 9.80
CA LYS A 53 -16.02 5.86 9.33
C LYS A 53 -16.09 6.89 10.46
N ARG A 54 -16.64 6.51 11.61
CA ARG A 54 -16.86 7.42 12.74
C ARG A 54 -15.59 7.81 13.50
N ASN A 55 -14.64 6.88 13.62
CA ASN A 55 -13.47 7.09 14.48
C ASN A 55 -12.21 7.52 13.72
N TYR A 56 -12.19 7.37 12.40
CA TYR A 56 -11.03 7.74 11.60
C TYR A 56 -11.41 8.73 10.49
N ILE A 57 -12.38 8.38 9.64
CA ILE A 57 -12.75 9.22 8.50
C ILE A 57 -13.39 10.55 8.95
N GLU A 58 -14.31 10.48 9.90
CA GLU A 58 -15.06 11.63 10.40
C GLU A 58 -14.31 12.43 11.46
N LYS A 59 -13.21 11.92 12.04
CA LYS A 59 -12.43 12.62 13.09
C LYS A 59 -11.08 13.09 12.58
N ASP A 60 -10.27 12.17 12.09
CA ASP A 60 -8.86 12.41 11.81
C ASP A 60 -8.64 12.95 10.38
N LEU A 61 -9.56 12.62 9.48
CA LEU A 61 -9.41 12.93 8.05
C LEU A 61 -10.33 14.06 7.58
N GLN A 62 -10.86 14.89 8.48
CA GLN A 62 -11.77 15.98 8.09
C GLN A 62 -11.15 16.99 7.13
N HIS A 63 -9.81 17.10 7.12
CA HIS A 63 -9.07 18.10 6.34
C HIS A 63 -8.59 17.61 4.98
N ILE A 64 -8.80 16.34 4.63
CA ILE A 64 -8.32 15.83 3.34
C ILE A 64 -9.18 16.38 2.19
N GLU A 65 -8.55 16.52 1.02
CA GLU A 65 -9.24 16.87 -0.21
C GLU A 65 -10.34 15.84 -0.54
N ASP A 66 -11.53 16.36 -0.83
CA ASP A 66 -12.73 15.61 -1.19
C ASP A 66 -13.10 14.45 -0.22
N ILE A 67 -13.06 14.76 1.08
CA ILE A 67 -13.52 13.84 2.14
C ILE A 67 -14.97 13.37 1.96
N ASN A 68 -15.83 14.14 1.27
CA ASN A 68 -17.22 13.76 1.04
C ASN A 68 -17.33 12.56 0.09
N THR A 69 -16.50 12.48 -0.95
CA THR A 69 -16.40 11.30 -1.81
C THR A 69 -15.97 10.06 -1.01
N VAL A 70 -15.01 10.21 -0.10
CA VAL A 70 -14.56 9.11 0.78
C VAL A 70 -15.71 8.65 1.68
N LYS A 71 -16.40 9.57 2.36
CA LYS A 71 -17.55 9.26 3.22
C LYS A 71 -18.65 8.52 2.45
N LYS A 72 -18.94 8.95 1.22
CA LYS A 72 -19.93 8.32 0.35
C LYS A 72 -19.57 6.86 0.04
N TYR A 73 -18.30 6.57 -0.27
CA TYR A 73 -17.87 5.19 -0.51
C TYR A 73 -18.02 4.31 0.74
N PHE A 74 -17.68 4.83 1.92
CA PHE A 74 -17.90 4.11 3.18
C PHE A 74 -19.38 3.84 3.45
N GLU A 75 -20.27 4.80 3.18
CA GLU A 75 -21.72 4.62 3.32
C GLU A 75 -22.25 3.56 2.36
N ILE A 76 -21.79 3.56 1.11
CA ILE A 76 -22.16 2.51 0.14
C ILE A 76 -21.64 1.15 0.62
N ALA A 77 -20.42 1.07 1.14
CA ALA A 77 -19.84 -0.17 1.67
C ALA A 77 -20.69 -0.76 2.81
N ILE A 78 -21.16 0.09 3.73
CA ILE A 78 -22.03 -0.31 4.86
C ILE A 78 -23.40 -0.77 4.34
N ASN A 79 -24.05 0.04 3.51
CA ASN A 79 -25.41 -0.20 3.04
C ASN A 79 -25.51 -1.44 2.15
N LYS A 80 -24.54 -1.61 1.25
CA LYS A 80 -24.48 -2.78 0.35
C LYS A 80 -23.81 -3.99 0.98
N ARG A 81 -23.20 -3.84 2.16
CA ARG A 81 -22.35 -4.85 2.79
C ARG A 81 -21.31 -5.37 1.80
N ASP A 82 -20.57 -4.43 1.24
CA ASP A 82 -19.58 -4.71 0.19
C ASP A 82 -18.27 -3.98 0.47
N PRO A 83 -17.21 -4.70 0.88
CA PRO A 83 -15.94 -4.06 1.24
C PRO A 83 -15.16 -3.54 0.02
N VAL A 84 -15.54 -3.91 -1.22
CA VAL A 84 -14.86 -3.41 -2.44
C VAL A 84 -14.86 -1.89 -2.49
N TYR A 85 -15.91 -1.26 -1.99
CA TYR A 85 -16.01 0.21 -1.92
C TYR A 85 -14.94 0.85 -1.04
N LEU A 86 -14.32 0.11 -0.11
CA LEU A 86 -13.15 0.61 0.65
C LEU A 86 -11.93 0.83 -0.27
N LEU A 87 -11.70 -0.09 -1.21
CA LEU A 87 -10.64 0.05 -2.22
C LEU A 87 -11.00 1.12 -3.26
N GLN A 88 -12.29 1.31 -3.56
CA GLN A 88 -12.71 2.43 -4.41
C GLN A 88 -12.48 3.78 -3.73
N ALA A 89 -12.73 3.89 -2.41
CA ALA A 89 -12.36 5.07 -1.64
C ALA A 89 -10.85 5.32 -1.69
N TYR A 90 -10.06 4.27 -1.51
CA TYR A 90 -8.60 4.32 -1.53
C TYR A 90 -8.03 4.77 -2.88
N THR A 91 -8.59 4.30 -3.99
CA THR A 91 -8.12 4.63 -5.34
C THR A 91 -8.71 5.92 -5.90
N ALA A 92 -9.65 6.56 -5.20
CA ALA A 92 -10.24 7.82 -5.62
C ALA A 92 -9.20 8.96 -5.62
N GLU A 93 -9.38 9.91 -6.52
CA GLU A 93 -8.59 11.15 -6.59
C GLU A 93 -8.95 12.08 -5.43
N THR A 94 -8.60 11.64 -4.22
CA THR A 94 -8.84 12.29 -2.94
C THR A 94 -7.55 12.27 -2.13
N GLY A 95 -7.49 13.01 -1.02
CA GLY A 95 -6.35 12.93 -0.10
C GLY A 95 -6.26 11.61 0.70
N PHE A 96 -7.21 10.68 0.54
CA PHE A 96 -7.37 9.54 1.43
C PHE A 96 -6.21 8.54 1.37
N TYR A 97 -5.79 8.14 0.16
CA TYR A 97 -4.63 7.27 -0.06
C TYR A 97 -3.40 7.76 0.71
N SER A 98 -3.08 9.04 0.50
CA SER A 98 -1.87 9.65 1.06
C SER A 98 -1.95 9.74 2.57
N ALA A 99 -3.07 10.24 3.11
CA ALA A 99 -3.26 10.35 4.55
C ALA A 99 -3.27 8.99 5.25
N LEU A 100 -3.95 7.98 4.67
CA LEU A 100 -3.97 6.63 5.20
C LEU A 100 -2.56 6.05 5.26
N ASN A 101 -1.82 6.07 4.16
CA ASN A 101 -0.49 5.49 4.14
C ASN A 101 0.47 6.22 5.10
N VAL A 102 0.41 7.56 5.22
CA VAL A 102 1.18 8.30 6.24
C VAL A 102 0.84 7.80 7.65
N HIS A 103 -0.44 7.70 7.99
CA HIS A 103 -0.87 7.21 9.31
C HIS A 103 -0.49 5.74 9.54
N LEU A 104 -0.44 4.91 8.49
CA LEU A 104 0.01 3.52 8.57
C LEU A 104 1.51 3.39 8.88
N THR A 105 2.35 4.34 8.47
CA THR A 105 3.79 4.32 8.83
C THR A 105 4.03 4.35 10.35
N GLN A 106 3.06 4.90 11.09
CA GLN A 106 3.08 5.11 12.53
C GLN A 106 2.32 4.01 13.30
N LEU A 107 1.54 3.17 12.62
CA LEU A 107 0.71 2.14 13.24
C LEU A 107 1.57 1.07 13.93
N ARG A 108 1.25 0.77 15.19
CA ARG A 108 1.88 -0.28 15.99
C ARG A 108 0.85 -1.36 16.36
N LEU A 109 0.85 -2.48 15.62
CA LEU A 109 -0.09 -3.58 15.84
C LEU A 109 0.11 -4.33 17.18
N GLU A 110 1.20 -4.07 17.90
CA GLU A 110 1.38 -4.56 19.26
C GLU A 110 0.53 -3.80 20.28
N ASN A 111 0.11 -2.57 19.96
CA ASN A 111 -0.56 -1.69 20.91
C ASN A 111 -1.72 -0.92 20.26
N LEU A 112 -2.86 -1.59 20.11
CA LEU A 112 -4.10 -1.00 19.58
C LEU A 112 -4.98 -0.45 20.71
N THR A 113 -4.45 0.49 21.49
CA THR A 113 -5.16 1.07 22.65
C THR A 113 -6.11 2.20 22.28
N ASP A 114 -5.85 2.90 21.18
CA ASP A 114 -6.68 4.00 20.72
C ASP A 114 -7.58 3.59 19.53
N ASN A 115 -8.70 4.29 19.39
CA ASN A 115 -9.71 4.01 18.39
C ASN A 115 -9.21 4.25 16.96
N GLU A 116 -8.22 5.14 16.76
CA GLU A 116 -7.70 5.48 15.44
C GLU A 116 -6.84 4.34 14.89
N ASN A 117 -5.88 3.87 15.68
CA ASN A 117 -5.03 2.73 15.35
C ASN A 117 -5.85 1.45 15.18
N LEU A 118 -6.87 1.26 16.02
CA LEU A 118 -7.81 0.15 15.85
C LEU A 118 -8.60 0.26 14.53
N SER A 119 -9.05 1.46 14.15
CA SER A 119 -9.72 1.70 12.86
C SER A 119 -8.80 1.39 11.68
N ARG A 120 -7.54 1.81 11.74
CA ARG A 120 -6.54 1.52 10.71
C ARG A 120 -6.28 0.02 10.61
N ALA A 121 -6.16 -0.68 11.74
CA ALA A 121 -6.01 -2.14 11.78
C ALA A 121 -7.24 -2.87 11.22
N TYR A 122 -8.46 -2.41 11.51
CA TYR A 122 -9.68 -2.93 10.90
C TYR A 122 -9.68 -2.73 9.39
N TYR A 123 -9.29 -1.55 8.91
CA TYR A 123 -9.21 -1.29 7.47
C TYR A 123 -8.28 -2.30 6.77
N ILE A 124 -7.05 -2.47 7.29
CA ILE A 124 -6.09 -3.44 6.75
C ILE A 124 -6.65 -4.86 6.83
N GLY A 125 -7.21 -5.25 7.98
CA GLY A 125 -7.72 -6.60 8.19
C GLY A 125 -8.88 -6.94 7.26
N ILE A 126 -9.81 -6.00 7.01
CA ILE A 126 -10.88 -6.18 6.04
C ILE A 126 -10.30 -6.39 4.64
N ILE A 127 -9.40 -5.51 4.18
CA ILE A 127 -8.81 -5.64 2.84
C ILE A 127 -8.00 -6.94 2.68
N ALA A 128 -7.23 -7.32 3.69
CA ALA A 128 -6.33 -8.47 3.62
C ALA A 128 -7.03 -9.82 3.75
N ARG A 129 -8.19 -9.88 4.43
CA ARG A 129 -8.76 -11.16 4.90
C ARG A 129 -10.23 -11.37 4.56
N HIS A 130 -10.93 -10.37 4.04
CA HIS A 130 -12.31 -10.57 3.63
C HIS A 130 -12.39 -11.48 2.40
N PRO A 131 -13.22 -12.56 2.40
CA PRO A 131 -13.25 -13.56 1.32
C PRO A 131 -13.49 -12.99 -0.08
N LYS A 132 -14.24 -11.89 -0.16
CA LYS A 132 -14.48 -11.17 -1.43
C LYS A 132 -13.19 -10.72 -2.13
N PHE A 133 -12.08 -10.54 -1.40
CA PHE A 133 -10.81 -10.14 -2.00
C PHE A 133 -9.98 -11.31 -2.57
N GLU A 134 -10.38 -12.56 -2.32
CA GLU A 134 -9.70 -13.74 -2.89
C GLU A 134 -9.76 -13.75 -4.44
N THR A 135 -10.83 -13.23 -5.03
CA THR A 135 -10.95 -13.11 -6.50
C THR A 135 -10.04 -12.05 -7.10
N PHE A 136 -9.43 -11.20 -6.27
CA PHE A 136 -8.49 -10.16 -6.69
C PHE A 136 -7.06 -10.56 -6.36
N SER A 137 -6.79 -11.77 -5.88
CA SER A 137 -5.44 -12.24 -5.57
C SER A 137 -4.48 -12.07 -6.74
N TYR A 138 -3.28 -11.56 -6.45
CA TYR A 138 -2.23 -11.38 -7.45
C TYR A 138 -0.96 -12.15 -7.08
N THR A 139 -0.37 -12.80 -8.09
CA THR A 139 0.99 -13.35 -8.05
C THR A 139 1.71 -12.94 -9.33
N GLY A 140 3.02 -12.74 -9.25
CA GLY A 140 3.83 -12.26 -10.37
C GLY A 140 4.62 -11.00 -10.01
N LYS A 141 5.07 -10.29 -11.04
CA LYS A 141 5.88 -9.08 -10.87
C LYS A 141 5.03 -7.84 -10.68
N ALA A 142 5.38 -6.99 -9.74
CA ALA A 142 4.77 -5.68 -9.57
C ALA A 142 5.86 -4.60 -9.49
N PHE A 143 5.61 -3.46 -10.12
CA PHE A 143 6.57 -2.37 -10.27
C PHE A 143 6.08 -1.13 -9.53
N ARG A 144 6.90 -0.58 -8.64
CA ARG A 144 6.58 0.62 -7.85
C ARG A 144 7.67 1.66 -7.98
N GLY A 145 7.29 2.86 -8.39
CA GLY A 145 8.15 4.02 -8.27
C GLY A 145 8.22 4.50 -6.83
N MET A 146 9.37 5.01 -6.40
CA MET A 146 9.48 5.78 -5.17
C MET A 146 10.71 6.68 -5.20
N MET A 147 10.74 7.65 -4.29
CA MET A 147 11.86 8.55 -4.12
C MET A 147 12.54 8.23 -2.78
N ILE A 148 13.72 7.61 -2.83
CA ILE A 148 14.49 7.20 -1.64
C ILE A 148 15.61 8.20 -1.37
N THR A 149 15.89 8.51 -0.10
CA THR A 149 17.06 9.34 0.20
C THR A 149 18.34 8.49 0.11
N ASN A 150 19.48 9.15 -0.13
CA ASN A 150 20.78 8.47 -0.04
C ASN A 150 21.02 7.82 1.33
N ASN A 151 20.50 8.40 2.41
CA ASN A 151 20.65 7.86 3.77
C ASN A 151 19.76 6.64 4.01
N ASP A 152 18.57 6.61 3.44
CA ASP A 152 17.69 5.44 3.51
C ASP A 152 18.27 4.30 2.67
N LEU A 153 18.78 4.60 1.47
CA LEU A 153 19.37 3.59 0.59
C LEU A 153 20.54 2.85 1.24
N LYS A 154 21.39 3.55 2.01
CA LYS A 154 22.52 2.97 2.75
C LYS A 154 22.11 1.93 3.80
N GLN A 155 20.85 1.93 4.22
CA GLN A 155 20.34 0.98 5.21
C GLN A 155 19.92 -0.34 4.55
N TYR A 156 19.84 -0.39 3.21
CA TYR A 156 19.42 -1.57 2.46
C TYR A 156 20.61 -2.25 1.80
N GLU A 157 20.70 -3.56 1.98
CA GLU A 157 21.74 -4.40 1.38
C GLU A 157 21.15 -5.66 0.76
N ILE A 158 21.88 -6.27 -0.16
CA ILE A 158 21.49 -7.56 -0.74
C ILE A 158 21.45 -8.61 0.37
N GLY A 159 20.35 -9.35 0.46
CA GLY A 159 20.12 -10.33 1.51
C GLY A 159 19.23 -9.82 2.64
N ALA A 160 19.16 -8.50 2.84
CA ALA A 160 18.29 -7.87 3.83
C ALA A 160 16.82 -8.23 3.58
N ARG A 161 16.07 -8.38 4.68
CA ARG A 161 14.62 -8.55 4.63
C ARG A 161 13.93 -7.30 5.14
N ILE A 162 12.94 -6.84 4.39
CA ILE A 162 12.10 -5.70 4.71
C ILE A 162 10.66 -6.15 4.96
N LEU A 163 9.91 -5.30 5.63
CA LEU A 163 8.48 -5.47 5.84
C LEU A 163 7.74 -4.22 5.38
N THR A 164 6.74 -4.34 4.52
CA THR A 164 5.90 -3.18 4.14
C THR A 164 5.09 -2.71 5.34
N LYS A 165 4.97 -1.40 5.56
CA LYS A 165 4.11 -0.81 6.59
C LYS A 165 2.79 -0.29 6.03
N THR A 166 2.82 0.12 4.78
CA THR A 166 1.72 0.79 4.10
C THR A 166 1.21 -0.06 2.96
N PHE A 167 0.10 0.35 2.37
CA PHE A 167 -0.32 -0.20 1.10
C PHE A 167 0.60 0.38 0.01
N SER A 168 1.24 -0.49 -0.76
CA SER A 168 2.17 -0.08 -1.80
C SER A 168 1.52 -0.27 -3.17
N SER A 169 0.91 0.81 -3.66
CA SER A 169 0.31 0.85 -5.00
C SER A 169 1.38 0.67 -6.08
N SER A 170 1.25 -0.36 -6.89
CA SER A 170 2.22 -0.78 -7.89
C SER A 170 1.50 -1.01 -9.22
N SER A 171 2.23 -1.23 -10.30
CA SER A 171 1.66 -1.64 -11.60
C SER A 171 2.15 -3.01 -12.02
N LYS A 172 1.35 -3.74 -12.80
CA LYS A 172 1.79 -4.91 -13.56
C LYS A 172 2.83 -4.56 -14.62
N GLN A 173 2.86 -3.30 -15.07
CA GLN A 173 3.72 -2.86 -16.17
C GLN A 173 4.79 -1.87 -15.69
N LEU A 174 6.04 -2.18 -16.01
CA LEU A 174 7.18 -1.31 -15.71
C LEU A 174 7.00 0.09 -16.32
N ASN A 175 6.60 0.18 -17.58
CA ASN A 175 6.44 1.46 -18.27
C ASN A 175 5.36 2.36 -17.65
N ILE A 176 4.35 1.79 -16.98
CA ILE A 176 3.35 2.55 -16.24
C ILE A 176 3.97 3.08 -14.96
N ALA A 177 4.62 2.21 -14.15
CA ALA A 177 5.26 2.63 -12.90
C ALA A 177 6.31 3.74 -13.13
N LEU A 178 7.08 3.66 -14.21
CA LEU A 178 8.05 4.69 -14.59
C LEU A 178 7.42 6.06 -14.89
N ARG A 179 6.16 6.14 -15.34
CA ARG A 179 5.47 7.43 -15.58
C ARG A 179 5.16 8.20 -14.31
N PHE A 180 5.15 7.53 -13.16
CA PHE A 180 4.89 8.16 -11.87
C PHE A 180 6.16 8.65 -11.21
N LEU A 181 7.33 8.09 -11.55
CA LEU A 181 8.60 8.65 -11.12
C LEU A 181 8.66 10.11 -11.58
N SER A 182 8.71 11.02 -10.62
CA SER A 182 8.77 12.43 -10.92
C SER A 182 10.13 12.74 -11.52
N ASP A 183 10.17 13.49 -12.62
CA ASP A 183 11.40 14.08 -13.17
C ASP A 183 12.00 15.16 -12.25
N ASN A 184 11.61 15.24 -10.97
CA ASN A 184 11.85 16.40 -10.12
C ASN A 184 13.34 16.47 -9.76
N PRO A 185 14.16 17.28 -10.45
CA PRO A 185 15.61 17.29 -10.35
C PRO A 185 16.08 18.23 -9.24
N HIS A 186 15.20 18.59 -8.30
CA HIS A 186 15.42 19.70 -7.36
C HIS A 186 15.71 19.25 -5.92
N ASP A 187 15.80 17.95 -5.67
CA ASP A 187 16.27 17.42 -4.40
C ASP A 187 17.44 16.47 -4.67
N ASP A 188 18.66 17.03 -4.69
CA ASP A 188 19.92 16.30 -4.90
C ASP A 188 20.12 15.14 -3.90
N ASN A 189 19.35 15.10 -2.81
CA ASN A 189 19.43 14.05 -1.80
C ASN A 189 18.49 12.86 -2.06
N ARG A 190 17.62 12.92 -3.07
CA ARG A 190 16.64 11.86 -3.37
C ARG A 190 16.89 11.22 -4.72
N LEU A 191 16.86 9.89 -4.74
CA LEU A 191 17.08 9.06 -5.90
C LEU A 191 15.75 8.48 -6.38
N SER A 192 15.46 8.67 -7.67
CA SER A 192 14.34 7.97 -8.31
C SER A 192 14.62 6.48 -8.32
N THR A 193 13.71 5.70 -7.76
CA THR A 193 13.92 4.27 -7.52
C THR A 193 12.74 3.47 -8.04
N ILE A 194 13.03 2.43 -8.81
CA ILE A 194 12.04 1.41 -9.17
C ILE A 194 12.23 0.20 -8.26
N CYS A 195 11.17 -0.17 -7.55
CA CYS A 195 11.10 -1.42 -6.80
C CYS A 195 10.39 -2.47 -7.65
N ILE A 196 11.02 -3.62 -7.82
CA ILE A 196 10.51 -4.75 -8.59
C ILE A 196 10.20 -5.88 -7.61
N TYR A 197 8.92 -6.04 -7.28
CA TYR A 197 8.44 -7.07 -6.37
C TYR A 197 8.12 -8.35 -7.14
N GLU A 198 8.66 -9.48 -6.71
CA GLU A 198 8.22 -10.83 -7.10
C GLU A 198 7.29 -11.37 -6.02
N VAL A 199 5.97 -11.22 -6.25
CA VAL A 199 4.90 -11.70 -5.38
C VAL A 199 4.57 -13.14 -5.71
N ARG A 200 4.54 -14.00 -4.70
CA ARG A 200 4.38 -15.45 -4.79
C ARG A 200 3.13 -15.93 -4.05
N ASN A 201 2.76 -15.28 -2.96
CA ASN A 201 1.56 -15.60 -2.19
C ASN A 201 0.34 -14.83 -2.74
N PRO A 202 -0.76 -15.52 -3.10
CA PRO A 202 -1.96 -14.87 -3.63
C PRO A 202 -2.60 -13.88 -2.65
N ARG A 203 -2.27 -13.92 -1.36
CA ARG A 203 -2.81 -13.00 -0.36
C ARG A 203 -2.00 -11.73 -0.19
N THR A 204 -0.78 -11.66 -0.72
CA THR A 204 0.18 -10.57 -0.47
C THR A 204 -0.12 -9.33 -1.28
N ALA A 205 -0.71 -9.50 -2.45
CA ALA A 205 -1.11 -8.40 -3.30
C ALA A 205 -2.47 -8.65 -3.94
N LEU A 206 -3.15 -7.55 -4.27
CA LEU A 206 -4.44 -7.56 -4.96
C LEU A 206 -4.29 -6.92 -6.35
N ASP A 207 -4.76 -7.59 -7.39
CA ASP A 207 -5.02 -7.00 -8.70
C ASP A 207 -6.31 -6.19 -8.63
N ILE A 208 -6.18 -4.88 -8.50
CA ILE A 208 -7.30 -3.98 -8.31
C ILE A 208 -7.61 -3.19 -9.59
N GLN A 209 -7.05 -3.59 -10.73
CA GLN A 209 -7.22 -2.92 -12.01
C GLN A 209 -8.70 -2.65 -12.33
N HIS A 210 -9.58 -3.62 -12.12
CA HIS A 210 -11.00 -3.52 -12.54
C HIS A 210 -11.88 -2.73 -11.57
N ILE A 211 -11.42 -2.50 -10.34
CA ILE A 211 -12.17 -1.76 -9.31
C ILE A 211 -11.57 -0.39 -9.00
N SER A 212 -10.31 -0.17 -9.38
CA SER A 212 -9.64 1.12 -9.35
C SER A 212 -10.35 2.09 -10.30
N LEU A 213 -10.42 3.36 -9.89
CA LEU A 213 -10.93 4.44 -10.76
C LEU A 213 -10.01 4.70 -11.96
N PHE A 214 -8.80 4.15 -11.94
CA PHE A 214 -7.77 4.34 -12.96
C PHE A 214 -7.32 2.99 -13.56
N GLN A 215 -8.25 2.30 -14.22
CA GLN A 215 -8.03 0.95 -14.77
C GLN A 215 -6.84 0.84 -15.75
N TYR A 216 -6.41 1.94 -16.36
CA TYR A 216 -5.27 1.98 -17.27
C TYR A 216 -3.92 1.91 -16.53
N GLU A 217 -3.90 2.02 -15.21
CA GLU A 217 -2.69 1.91 -14.40
C GLU A 217 -2.28 0.46 -14.11
N GLU A 218 -3.15 -0.50 -14.44
CA GLU A 218 -2.94 -1.93 -14.18
C GLU A 218 -2.50 -2.18 -12.73
N GLU A 219 -3.21 -1.52 -11.81
CA GLU A 219 -2.77 -1.39 -10.42
C GLU A 219 -2.79 -2.73 -9.67
N VAL A 220 -1.66 -3.02 -9.04
CA VAL A 220 -1.45 -4.09 -8.07
C VAL A 220 -1.21 -3.44 -6.72
N LEU A 221 -2.05 -3.74 -5.74
CA LEU A 221 -1.93 -3.23 -4.40
C LEU A 221 -1.21 -4.24 -3.52
N ILE A 222 0.06 -4.01 -3.21
CA ILE A 222 0.80 -4.81 -2.23
C ILE A 222 0.33 -4.42 -0.83
N LEU A 223 -0.06 -5.40 -0.03
CA LEU A 223 -0.65 -5.17 1.28
C LEU A 223 0.41 -4.81 2.34
N PRO A 224 0.02 -4.07 3.40
CA PRO A 224 0.85 -3.89 4.58
C PRO A 224 1.28 -5.22 5.20
N TYR A 225 2.42 -5.18 5.87
CA TYR A 225 3.03 -6.31 6.58
C TYR A 225 3.38 -7.48 5.67
N SER A 226 3.74 -7.18 4.42
CA SER A 226 4.26 -8.15 3.45
C SER A 226 5.79 -8.14 3.50
N ALA A 227 6.39 -9.33 3.69
CA ALA A 227 7.83 -9.46 3.86
C ALA A 227 8.52 -9.77 2.52
N PHE A 228 9.58 -9.03 2.23
CA PHE A 228 10.38 -9.22 1.02
C PHE A 228 11.86 -9.24 1.36
N LYS A 229 12.61 -10.09 0.66
CA LYS A 229 14.07 -10.11 0.66
C LYS A 229 14.61 -9.31 -0.52
N ILE A 230 15.56 -8.43 -0.26
CA ILE A 230 16.30 -7.72 -1.30
C ILE A 230 17.27 -8.70 -1.93
N ILE A 231 17.15 -8.92 -3.24
CA ILE A 231 17.98 -9.88 -3.99
C ILE A 231 18.97 -9.20 -4.93
N ASP A 232 18.74 -7.94 -5.29
CA ASP A 232 19.60 -7.16 -6.18
C ASP A 232 19.36 -5.66 -5.96
N ILE A 233 20.43 -4.87 -6.05
CA ILE A 233 20.38 -3.41 -6.04
C ILE A 233 21.30 -2.92 -7.17
N GLN A 234 20.72 -2.24 -8.16
CA GLN A 234 21.46 -1.68 -9.29
C GLN A 234 21.42 -0.15 -9.23
N MET A 235 22.58 0.49 -9.34
CA MET A 235 22.68 1.94 -9.43
C MET A 235 23.00 2.37 -10.87
N HIS A 236 22.25 3.32 -11.38
CA HIS A 236 22.45 3.90 -12.70
C HIS A 236 22.86 5.35 -12.57
N LYS A 237 24.08 5.65 -13.04
CA LYS A 237 24.52 7.03 -13.23
C LYS A 237 23.77 7.62 -14.42
N ASP A 238 23.21 8.82 -14.23
CA ASP A 238 22.61 9.65 -15.29
C ASP A 238 21.40 9.04 -16.02
N LYS A 239 20.67 8.11 -15.39
CA LYS A 239 19.41 7.56 -15.89
C LYS A 239 18.32 7.62 -14.83
N SER A 240 17.07 7.73 -15.29
CA SER A 240 15.87 7.52 -14.47
C SER A 240 15.28 6.15 -14.84
N PRO A 241 15.08 5.24 -13.85
CA PRO A 241 15.35 5.40 -12.44
C PRO A 241 16.86 5.40 -12.13
N ASN A 242 17.25 6.14 -11.09
CA ASN A 242 18.62 6.13 -10.58
C ASN A 242 18.98 4.80 -9.91
N VAL A 243 17.98 4.11 -9.36
CA VAL A 243 18.16 2.85 -8.62
C VAL A 243 17.08 1.84 -9.01
N GLU A 244 17.48 0.58 -9.21
CA GLU A 244 16.56 -0.55 -9.27
C GLU A 244 16.80 -1.45 -8.05
N ILE A 245 15.73 -1.77 -7.32
CA ILE A 245 15.75 -2.69 -6.19
C ILE A 245 14.86 -3.88 -6.53
N LYS A 246 15.44 -5.08 -6.62
CA LYS A 246 14.68 -6.31 -6.84
C LYS A 246 14.39 -6.98 -5.51
N LEU A 247 13.12 -7.29 -5.31
CA LEU A 247 12.55 -7.77 -4.07
C LEU A 247 11.83 -9.09 -4.35
N LYS A 248 12.17 -10.13 -3.60
CA LYS A 248 11.53 -11.43 -3.69
C LYS A 248 10.76 -11.69 -2.42
N GLU A 249 9.49 -12.04 -2.53
CA GLU A 249 8.67 -12.35 -1.36
C GLU A 249 9.33 -13.44 -0.52
N CYS A 250 9.39 -13.22 0.80
CA CYS A 250 9.84 -14.25 1.73
C CYS A 250 8.85 -15.42 1.69
N GLU A 251 9.35 -16.65 1.88
CA GLU A 251 8.49 -17.83 1.85
C GLU A 251 7.37 -17.71 2.90
N PRO A 252 6.11 -17.97 2.53
CA PRO A 252 5.01 -17.95 3.48
C PRO A 252 5.09 -19.14 4.44
N TRP A 253 4.71 -18.90 5.69
CA TRP A 253 4.56 -19.92 6.74
C TRP A 253 3.15 -20.50 6.77
#